data_AF-A0A2S4UZQ3-F1
#
_entry.id   AF-A0A2S4UZQ3-F1
#
_cell.length_a   1.000
_cell.length_b   1.000
_cell.length_c   1.000
_cell.angle_alpha   90.00
_cell.angle_beta   90.00
_cell.angle_gamma   90.00
#
_symmetry.space_group_name_H-M   'P 1'
#
loop_
_entity.id
_entity.type
_entity.pdbx_description
1 polymer ?
#
loop_
_entity_poly.entity_id
_entity_poly.type
_entity_poly.pdbx_seq_one_letter_code
_entity_poly.pdbx_strand_id
1 'polypeptide(L)'
;MLLFYHRVPSNLSKEFDSQNSSTKAKALNRVEVTRSVGGLQAFVRAGLIRKKIVNQKKALDFIQPMSWAFKVNVVAYLPDSNGVLGLCTLTRGFLVQHEFFKRLMHYHNQMDKVIKVQSVYRSRQQASQYKALTRQTNVPISAIKVFLHLLNDSDLDFQGEIVLSRLRTEVVHLIRDNQQLDGHVNELDTKIALLVKNKITLDEVQRTSGGVVVLNLPLPNSTADDQDFNNLPPPKRSVMVTEKVKKVGKGVVLTLFGYTQMHREEFLLLKLFQRSIHEELAGVVSLSEFIMGKFTFINLLMQYGRGAKEHRYLKDLLGSVINETHFC
;
A
#
# COMPACT_ATOMS: atom_id res chain seq x y z
N MET A 1 -61.91 65.47 15.02
CA MET A 1 -61.94 64.57 13.85
C MET A 1 -61.22 63.29 14.22
N LEU A 2 -61.86 62.15 13.97
CA LEU A 2 -61.54 60.81 14.45
C LEU A 2 -60.10 60.36 14.17
N LEU A 3 -59.47 59.80 15.21
CA LEU A 3 -58.27 58.96 15.14
C LEU A 3 -58.57 57.68 14.37
N PHE A 4 -58.28 57.65 13.06
CA PHE A 4 -58.16 56.38 12.32
C PHE A 4 -56.74 55.83 12.51
N TYR A 5 -56.54 55.10 13.61
CA TYR A 5 -55.39 54.23 13.80
C TYR A 5 -55.57 53.02 12.90
N HIS A 6 -55.12 53.11 11.64
CA HIS A 6 -55.04 51.95 10.77
C HIS A 6 -53.91 51.06 11.30
N ARG A 7 -54.26 50.06 12.12
CA ARG A 7 -53.33 49.08 12.66
C ARG A 7 -52.75 48.27 11.49
N VAL A 8 -51.56 48.66 11.04
CA VAL A 8 -50.77 47.88 10.08
C VAL A 8 -50.58 46.48 10.68
N PRO A 9 -50.98 45.40 9.99
CA PRO A 9 -50.83 44.05 10.51
C PRO A 9 -49.33 43.79 10.73
N SER A 10 -48.97 43.43 11.96
CA SER A 10 -47.58 43.20 12.42
C SER A 10 -46.85 42.11 11.62
N ASN A 11 -47.55 41.34 10.80
CA ASN A 11 -46.96 40.37 9.87
C ASN A 11 -46.32 41.04 8.65
N LEU A 12 -46.89 42.13 8.11
CA LEU A 12 -46.35 42.80 6.91
C LEU A 12 -45.02 43.52 7.18
N SER A 13 -44.86 44.13 8.36
CA SER A 13 -43.60 44.78 8.76
C SER A 13 -42.48 43.76 8.94
N LYS A 14 -42.79 42.60 9.57
CA LYS A 14 -41.80 41.53 9.77
C LYS A 14 -41.37 40.89 8.45
N GLU A 15 -42.28 40.78 7.49
CA GLU A 15 -42.00 40.21 6.17
C GLU A 15 -41.20 41.20 5.30
N PHE A 16 -41.47 42.50 5.40
CA PHE A 16 -40.67 43.57 4.79
C PHE A 16 -39.26 43.66 5.38
N ASP A 17 -39.12 43.57 6.71
CA ASP A 17 -37.82 43.55 7.39
C ASP A 17 -37.03 42.26 7.13
N SER A 18 -37.71 41.11 7.00
CA SER A 18 -37.12 39.83 6.59
C SER A 18 -36.64 39.86 5.13
N GLN A 19 -37.42 40.43 4.21
CA GLN A 19 -36.99 40.61 2.83
C GLN A 19 -35.81 41.59 2.72
N ASN A 20 -35.83 42.69 3.46
CA ASN A 20 -34.76 43.71 3.43
C ASN A 20 -33.46 43.20 4.09
N SER A 21 -33.55 42.36 5.12
CA SER A 21 -32.37 41.69 5.71
C SER A 21 -31.80 40.63 4.77
N SER A 22 -32.64 39.88 4.05
CA SER A 22 -32.20 38.91 3.02
C SER A 22 -31.52 39.58 1.82
N THR A 23 -32.03 40.71 1.33
CA THR A 23 -31.41 41.44 0.22
C THR A 23 -30.08 42.07 0.63
N LYS A 24 -29.99 42.64 1.84
CA LYS A 24 -28.73 43.14 2.41
C LYS A 24 -27.70 42.02 2.58
N ALA A 25 -28.11 40.84 3.05
CA ALA A 25 -27.22 39.68 3.16
C ALA A 25 -26.70 39.20 1.79
N LYS A 26 -27.56 39.17 0.77
CA LYS A 26 -27.17 38.84 -0.62
C LYS A 26 -26.21 39.86 -1.21
N ALA A 27 -26.41 41.16 -0.92
CA ALA A 27 -25.52 42.22 -1.38
C ALA A 27 -24.14 42.15 -0.71
N LEU A 28 -24.08 41.90 0.60
CA LEU A 28 -22.82 41.71 1.33
C LEU A 28 -22.04 40.50 0.82
N ASN A 29 -22.72 39.37 0.60
CA ASN A 29 -22.09 38.16 0.07
C ASN A 29 -21.56 38.39 -1.36
N ARG A 30 -22.29 39.13 -2.21
CA ARG A 30 -21.77 39.52 -3.54
C ARG A 30 -20.54 40.42 -3.45
N VAL A 31 -20.49 41.37 -2.51
CA VAL A 31 -19.33 42.25 -2.31
C VAL A 31 -18.12 41.47 -1.78
N GLU A 32 -18.34 40.50 -0.90
CA GLU A 32 -17.30 39.61 -0.42
C GLU A 32 -16.74 38.73 -1.54
N VAL A 33 -17.61 38.16 -2.39
CA VAL A 33 -17.21 37.36 -3.55
C VAL A 33 -16.46 38.21 -4.58
N THR A 34 -16.91 39.42 -4.91
CA THR A 34 -16.18 40.29 -5.86
C THR A 34 -14.85 40.77 -5.30
N ARG A 35 -14.75 41.03 -4.00
CA ARG A 35 -13.48 41.34 -3.31
C ARG A 35 -12.53 40.15 -3.33
N SER A 36 -13.03 38.94 -3.11
CA SER A 36 -12.26 37.69 -3.18
C SER A 36 -11.75 37.41 -4.60
N VAL A 37 -12.60 37.58 -5.62
CA VAL A 37 -12.22 37.44 -7.03
C VAL A 37 -11.21 38.51 -7.45
N GLY A 38 -11.39 39.77 -7.01
CA GLY A 38 -10.42 40.85 -7.24
C GLY A 38 -9.07 40.58 -6.57
N GLY A 39 -9.08 40.06 -5.33
CA GLY A 39 -7.88 39.63 -4.60
C GLY A 39 -7.14 38.49 -5.31
N LEU A 40 -7.88 37.48 -5.78
CA LEU A 40 -7.31 36.35 -6.52
C LEU A 40 -6.74 36.79 -7.87
N GLN A 41 -7.45 37.64 -8.62
CA GLN A 41 -6.97 38.19 -9.89
C GLN A 41 -5.69 39.03 -9.70
N ALA A 42 -5.63 39.85 -8.65
CA ALA A 42 -4.43 40.62 -8.31
C ALA A 42 -3.26 39.70 -7.93
N PHE A 43 -3.52 38.63 -7.17
CA PHE A 43 -2.50 37.66 -6.77
C PHE A 43 -1.94 36.90 -7.98
N VAL A 44 -2.81 36.46 -8.90
CA VAL A 44 -2.41 35.78 -10.13
C VAL A 44 -1.60 36.71 -11.04
N ARG A 45 -2.02 37.98 -11.20
CA ARG A 45 -1.25 38.99 -11.97
C ARG A 45 0.10 39.28 -11.33
N ALA A 46 0.16 39.44 -10.02
CA ALA A 46 1.41 39.64 -9.29
C ALA A 46 2.33 38.41 -9.41
N GLY A 47 1.78 37.19 -9.36
CA GLY A 47 2.52 35.95 -9.62
C GLY A 47 3.09 35.88 -11.03
N LEU A 48 2.30 36.25 -12.05
CA LEU A 48 2.75 36.26 -13.45
C LEU A 48 3.84 37.30 -13.70
N ILE A 49 3.71 38.50 -13.14
CA ILE A 49 4.74 39.56 -13.21
C ILE A 49 6.01 39.12 -12.50
N ARG A 50 5.93 38.53 -11.29
CA ARG A 50 7.10 37.99 -10.59
C ARG A 50 7.81 36.91 -11.40
N LYS A 51 7.07 35.99 -12.04
CA LYS A 51 7.65 34.97 -12.91
C LYS A 51 8.33 35.58 -14.14
N LYS A 52 7.73 36.61 -14.75
CA LYS A 52 8.31 37.35 -15.88
C LYS A 52 9.59 38.10 -15.47
N ILE A 53 9.58 38.79 -14.33
CA ILE A 53 10.74 39.50 -13.77
C ILE A 53 11.86 38.51 -13.46
N VAL A 54 11.58 37.35 -12.86
CA VAL A 54 12.59 36.31 -12.59
C VAL A 54 13.20 35.77 -13.88
N ASN A 55 12.40 35.53 -14.92
CA ASN A 55 12.92 35.06 -16.20
C ASN A 55 13.74 36.14 -16.92
N GLN A 56 13.29 37.39 -16.91
CA GLN A 56 14.06 38.52 -17.46
C GLN A 56 15.36 38.75 -16.68
N LYS A 57 15.32 38.63 -15.35
CA LYS A 57 16.50 38.72 -14.49
C LYS A 57 17.49 37.58 -14.75
N LYS A 58 17.02 36.34 -14.91
CA LYS A 58 17.89 35.22 -15.31
C LYS A 58 18.57 35.45 -16.67
N ALA A 59 17.88 36.07 -17.62
CA ALA A 59 18.48 36.44 -18.91
C ALA A 59 19.49 37.58 -18.77
N LEU A 60 19.25 38.53 -17.86
CA LEU A 60 20.15 39.66 -17.60
C LEU A 60 21.39 39.26 -16.78
N ASP A 61 21.21 38.50 -15.70
CA ASP A 61 22.26 37.94 -14.85
C ASP A 61 23.22 37.04 -15.66
N PHE A 62 22.74 36.44 -16.77
CA PHE A 62 23.55 35.65 -17.69
C PHE A 62 24.47 36.52 -18.57
N ILE A 63 24.04 37.72 -18.99
CA ILE A 63 24.81 38.63 -19.86
C ILE A 63 25.73 39.56 -19.03
N GLN A 64 25.38 39.84 -17.78
CA GLN A 64 26.10 40.77 -16.89
C GLN A 64 27.59 40.47 -16.63
N PRO A 65 28.08 39.23 -16.51
CA PRO A 65 29.46 38.96 -16.09
C PRO A 65 30.49 39.56 -17.04
N MET A 66 30.23 39.52 -18.35
CA MET A 66 31.21 39.91 -19.36
C MET A 66 31.36 41.43 -19.49
N SER A 67 30.27 42.18 -19.32
CA SER A 67 30.29 43.65 -19.37
C SER A 67 30.89 44.28 -18.11
N TRP A 68 30.61 43.71 -16.93
CA TRP A 68 31.15 44.17 -15.65
C TRP A 68 32.62 43.79 -15.49
N ALA A 69 33.00 42.55 -15.82
CA ALA A 69 34.41 42.12 -15.79
C ALA A 69 35.29 42.94 -16.76
N PHE A 70 34.77 43.29 -17.94
CA PHE A 70 35.48 44.13 -18.90
C PHE A 70 35.65 45.58 -18.37
N LYS A 71 34.59 46.20 -17.83
CA LYS A 71 34.66 47.56 -17.28
C LYS A 71 35.62 47.67 -16.09
N VAL A 72 35.58 46.70 -15.17
CA VAL A 72 36.44 46.71 -13.97
C VAL A 72 37.92 46.49 -14.34
N ASN A 73 38.23 45.54 -15.23
CA ASN A 73 39.62 45.26 -15.61
C ASN A 73 40.22 46.33 -16.52
N VAL A 74 39.47 46.93 -17.45
CA VAL A 74 40.00 47.99 -18.33
C VAL A 74 40.38 49.25 -17.54
N VAL A 75 39.62 49.60 -16.49
CA VAL A 75 39.91 50.75 -15.64
C VAL A 75 41.16 50.52 -14.77
N ALA A 76 41.46 49.28 -14.38
CA ALA A 76 42.59 48.95 -13.50
C ALA A 76 43.96 48.98 -14.20
N TYR A 77 44.04 48.77 -15.53
CA TYR A 77 45.30 48.62 -16.28
C TYR A 77 45.74 49.87 -17.06
N LEU A 78 45.00 50.98 -16.98
CA LEU A 78 45.32 52.23 -17.67
C LEU A 78 46.58 53.01 -17.18
N PRO A 79 47.14 52.82 -15.96
CA PRO A 79 48.25 53.66 -15.49
C PRO A 79 49.68 53.06 -15.56
N ASP A 80 49.91 51.84 -16.07
CA ASP A 80 51.26 51.20 -16.00
C ASP A 80 51.87 50.82 -17.36
N SER A 81 53.20 50.85 -17.44
CA SER A 81 54.03 50.63 -18.66
C SER A 81 53.84 49.25 -19.34
N ASN A 82 53.24 48.30 -18.60
CA ASN A 82 52.88 46.96 -19.07
C ASN A 82 51.44 46.84 -19.62
N GLY A 83 50.74 47.95 -19.82
CA GLY A 83 49.32 47.98 -20.23
C GLY A 83 49.01 47.20 -21.51
N VAL A 84 49.96 47.13 -22.46
CA VAL A 84 49.79 46.37 -23.71
C VAL A 84 49.73 44.86 -23.48
N LEU A 85 50.54 44.32 -22.55
CA LEU A 85 50.51 42.90 -22.20
C LEU A 85 49.22 42.54 -21.47
N GLY A 86 48.77 43.41 -20.56
CA GLY A 86 47.48 43.28 -19.87
C GLY A 86 46.29 43.33 -20.83
N LEU A 87 46.32 44.23 -21.82
CA LEU A 87 45.29 44.31 -22.84
C LEU A 87 45.28 43.06 -23.74
N CYS A 88 46.45 42.55 -24.12
CA CYS A 88 46.57 41.33 -24.91
C CYS A 88 46.04 40.09 -24.17
N THR A 89 46.35 39.94 -22.87
CA THR A 89 45.83 38.81 -22.06
C THR A 89 44.33 38.95 -21.81
N LEU A 90 43.83 40.18 -21.59
CA LEU A 90 42.41 40.45 -21.43
C LEU A 90 41.63 40.16 -22.72
N THR A 91 42.16 40.54 -23.88
CA THR A 91 41.52 40.30 -25.19
C THR A 91 41.48 38.81 -25.50
N ARG A 92 42.54 38.06 -25.17
CA ARG A 92 42.57 36.59 -25.30
C ARG A 92 41.57 35.92 -24.35
N GLY A 93 41.50 36.34 -23.09
CA GLY A 93 40.53 35.83 -22.12
C GLY A 93 39.09 36.11 -22.52
N PHE A 94 38.81 37.32 -23.03
CA PHE A 94 37.50 37.73 -23.53
C PHE A 94 37.07 36.88 -24.74
N LEU A 95 37.99 36.60 -25.67
CA LEU A 95 37.69 35.79 -26.85
C LEU A 95 37.29 34.36 -26.46
N VAL A 96 38.02 33.74 -25.53
CA VAL A 96 37.71 32.38 -25.03
C VAL A 96 36.37 32.35 -24.30
N GLN A 97 36.09 33.35 -23.45
CA GLN A 97 34.80 33.46 -22.77
C GLN A 97 33.65 33.70 -23.74
N HIS A 98 33.86 34.50 -24.78
CA HIS A 98 32.88 34.73 -25.84
C HIS A 98 32.53 33.45 -26.60
N GLU A 99 33.54 32.66 -26.99
CA GLU A 99 33.31 31.36 -27.62
C GLU A 99 32.59 30.37 -26.70
N PHE A 100 32.97 30.32 -25.42
CA PHE A 100 32.31 29.50 -24.42
C PHE A 100 30.84 29.89 -24.26
N PHE A 101 30.55 31.19 -24.17
CA PHE A 101 29.20 31.71 -24.03
C PHE A 101 28.35 31.46 -25.28
N LYS A 102 28.95 31.56 -26.48
CA LYS A 102 28.30 31.19 -27.74
C LYS A 102 27.90 29.71 -27.76
N ARG A 103 28.76 28.82 -27.26
CA ARG A 103 28.45 27.39 -27.08
C ARG A 103 27.35 27.19 -26.02
N LEU A 104 27.44 27.90 -24.90
CA LEU A 104 26.45 27.81 -23.82
C LEU A 104 25.06 28.28 -24.27
N MET A 105 24.98 29.35 -25.05
CA MET A 105 23.76 29.82 -25.71
C MET A 105 23.19 28.79 -26.70
N HIS A 106 24.05 28.12 -27.47
CA HIS A 106 23.62 27.03 -28.35
C HIS A 106 22.97 25.87 -27.56
N TYR A 107 23.56 25.47 -26.42
CA TYR A 107 22.98 24.45 -25.56
C TYR A 107 21.70 24.92 -24.85
N HIS A 108 21.63 26.19 -24.45
CA HIS A 108 20.44 26.75 -23.82
C HIS A 108 19.26 26.83 -24.79
N ASN A 109 19.50 27.25 -26.03
CA ASN A 109 18.49 27.27 -27.09
C ASN A 109 18.00 25.86 -27.47
N GLN A 110 18.78 24.82 -27.19
CA GLN A 110 18.43 23.42 -27.43
C GLN A 110 18.24 22.62 -26.12
N MET A 111 17.90 23.29 -25.03
CA MET A 111 17.80 22.69 -23.69
C MET A 111 16.94 21.42 -23.68
N ASP A 112 15.83 21.39 -24.42
CA ASP A 112 14.92 20.24 -24.48
C ASP A 112 15.60 18.97 -25.02
N LYS A 113 16.50 19.11 -26.01
CA LYS A 113 17.28 17.98 -26.55
C LYS A 113 18.30 17.49 -25.54
N VAL A 114 18.96 18.41 -24.83
CA VAL A 114 19.94 18.09 -23.81
C VAL A 114 19.28 17.35 -22.64
N ILE A 115 18.12 17.82 -22.17
CA ILE A 115 17.34 17.16 -21.11
C ILE A 115 16.93 15.75 -21.54
N LYS A 116 16.52 15.57 -22.81
CA LYS A 116 16.16 14.24 -23.34
C LYS A 116 17.36 13.30 -23.40
N VAL A 117 18.52 13.77 -23.81
CA VAL A 117 19.75 12.96 -23.81
C VAL A 117 20.19 12.64 -22.38
N GLN A 118 20.13 13.61 -21.47
CA GLN A 118 20.47 13.43 -20.06
C GLN A 118 19.53 12.44 -19.36
N SER A 119 18.23 12.47 -19.64
CA SER A 119 17.27 11.53 -19.05
C SER A 119 17.51 10.10 -19.53
N VAL A 120 17.78 9.92 -20.82
CA VAL A 120 18.16 8.62 -21.39
C VAL A 120 19.48 8.12 -20.80
N TYR A 121 20.48 8.99 -20.66
CA TYR A 121 21.75 8.61 -20.05
C TYR A 121 21.60 8.20 -18.57
N ARG A 122 20.88 9.01 -17.77
CA ARG A 122 20.61 8.71 -16.35
C ARG A 122 19.84 7.40 -16.18
N SER A 123 18.83 7.15 -17.02
CA SER A 123 18.07 5.90 -16.98
C SER A 123 18.93 4.67 -17.33
N ARG A 124 19.79 4.78 -18.35
CA ARG A 124 20.74 3.72 -18.73
C ARG A 124 21.76 3.45 -17.63
N GLN A 125 22.26 4.49 -16.98
CA GLN A 125 23.18 4.38 -15.86
C GLN A 125 22.52 3.64 -14.68
N GLN A 126 21.30 4.02 -14.30
CA GLN A 126 20.53 3.33 -13.24
C GLN A 126 20.23 1.87 -13.62
N ALA A 127 19.83 1.62 -14.86
CA ALA A 127 19.57 0.26 -15.35
C ALA A 127 20.84 -0.61 -15.35
N SER A 128 22.00 -0.04 -15.66
CA SER A 128 23.30 -0.72 -15.58
C SER A 128 23.65 -1.07 -14.13
N GLN A 129 23.43 -0.15 -13.18
CA GLN A 129 23.66 -0.39 -11.75
C GLN A 129 22.72 -1.47 -11.20
N TYR A 130 21.44 -1.43 -11.59
CA TYR A 130 20.47 -2.47 -11.25
C TYR A 130 20.86 -3.83 -11.84
N LYS A 131 21.27 -3.89 -13.11
CA LYS A 131 21.71 -5.12 -13.78
C LYS A 131 22.97 -5.71 -13.14
N ALA A 132 23.87 -4.87 -12.64
CA ALA A 132 25.04 -5.33 -11.87
C ALA A 132 24.61 -6.07 -10.60
N LEU A 133 23.62 -5.54 -9.87
CA LEU A 133 23.09 -6.16 -8.65
C LEU A 133 22.38 -7.50 -8.90
N THR A 134 21.70 -7.66 -10.03
CA THR A 134 20.92 -8.88 -10.32
C THR A 134 21.75 -9.99 -10.99
N ARG A 135 22.82 -9.64 -11.72
CA ARG A 135 23.52 -10.59 -12.61
C ARG A 135 24.98 -10.87 -12.23
N GLN A 136 25.63 -10.01 -11.46
CA GLN A 136 27.06 -10.16 -11.15
C GLN A 136 27.27 -10.69 -9.72
N THR A 137 28.24 -11.57 -9.56
CA THR A 137 28.64 -12.17 -8.27
C THR A 137 29.54 -11.26 -7.43
N ASN A 138 30.16 -10.25 -8.04
CA ASN A 138 30.94 -9.22 -7.37
C ASN A 138 30.32 -7.85 -7.68
N VAL A 139 29.51 -7.35 -6.76
CA VAL A 139 28.80 -6.07 -6.90
C VAL A 139 29.57 -4.98 -6.15
N PRO A 140 29.87 -3.82 -6.76
CA PRO A 140 30.54 -2.74 -6.05
C PRO A 140 29.67 -2.17 -4.93
N ILE A 141 30.28 -1.93 -3.76
CA ILE A 141 29.61 -1.43 -2.53
C ILE A 141 28.85 -0.11 -2.78
N SER A 142 29.32 0.72 -3.71
CA SER A 142 28.64 1.96 -4.11
C SER A 142 27.28 1.70 -4.77
N ALA A 143 27.15 0.65 -5.58
CA ALA A 143 25.86 0.26 -6.16
C ALA A 143 24.93 -0.32 -5.09
N ILE A 144 25.44 -1.16 -4.18
CA ILE A 144 24.64 -1.72 -3.07
C ILE A 144 24.09 -0.59 -2.18
N LYS A 145 24.92 0.39 -1.82
CA LYS A 145 24.51 1.53 -0.97
C LYS A 145 23.35 2.34 -1.55
N VAL A 146 23.28 2.49 -2.88
CA VAL A 146 22.20 3.21 -3.57
C VAL A 146 20.86 2.49 -3.42
N PHE A 147 20.84 1.16 -3.52
CA PHE A 147 19.62 0.36 -3.46
C PHE A 147 19.39 -0.32 -2.10
N LEU A 148 20.24 -0.05 -1.10
CA LEU A 148 20.12 -0.59 0.25
C LEU A 148 18.76 -0.28 0.89
N HIS A 149 18.22 0.92 0.62
CA HIS A 149 16.91 1.33 1.11
C HIS A 149 15.75 0.47 0.55
N LEU A 150 15.95 -0.22 -0.59
CA LEU A 150 14.99 -1.15 -1.16
C LEU A 150 15.14 -2.57 -0.59
N LEU A 151 16.27 -2.86 0.07
CA LEU A 151 16.54 -4.12 0.76
C LEU A 151 16.28 -4.04 2.26
N ASN A 152 16.20 -2.83 2.81
CA ASN A 152 15.57 -2.61 4.10
C ASN A 152 14.07 -2.82 3.91
N ASP A 153 13.60 -4.06 4.11
CA ASP A 153 12.23 -4.35 4.53
C ASP A 153 11.99 -3.47 5.77
N SER A 154 11.43 -2.30 5.53
CA SER A 154 11.40 -1.22 6.50
C SER A 154 10.34 -1.56 7.54
N ASP A 155 10.56 -1.25 8.82
CA ASP A 155 9.63 -1.50 9.93
C ASP A 155 8.16 -1.11 9.65
N LEU A 156 7.92 -0.23 8.66
CA LEU A 156 6.61 0.10 8.09
C LEU A 156 5.84 -1.11 7.52
N ASP A 157 6.48 -1.99 6.74
CA ASP A 157 5.84 -3.18 6.19
C ASP A 157 5.56 -4.21 7.29
N PHE A 158 6.46 -4.32 8.28
CA PHE A 158 6.27 -5.19 9.45
C PHE A 158 5.09 -4.74 10.32
N GLN A 159 4.95 -3.44 10.60
CA GLN A 159 3.81 -2.92 11.36
C GLN A 159 2.49 -3.12 10.60
N GLY A 160 2.50 -2.92 9.28
CA GLY A 160 1.35 -3.22 8.42
C GLY A 160 0.93 -4.70 8.50
N GLU A 161 1.90 -5.61 8.43
CA GLU A 161 1.65 -7.05 8.53
C GLU A 161 1.16 -7.49 9.92
N ILE A 162 1.66 -6.88 11.00
CA ILE A 162 1.17 -7.12 12.37
C ILE A 162 -0.30 -6.69 12.51
N VAL A 163 -0.67 -5.51 12.01
CA VAL A 163 -2.05 -5.01 12.07
C VAL A 163 -2.98 -5.90 11.26
N LEU A 164 -2.58 -6.27 10.04
CA LEU A 164 -3.35 -7.17 9.18
C LEU A 164 -3.57 -8.53 9.85
N SER A 165 -2.53 -9.06 10.49
CA SER A 165 -2.61 -10.32 11.24
C SER A 165 -3.59 -10.24 12.42
N ARG A 166 -3.57 -9.15 13.21
CA ARG A 166 -4.53 -8.93 14.32
C ARG A 166 -5.97 -8.84 13.82
N LEU A 167 -6.20 -8.03 12.79
CA LEU A 167 -7.53 -7.85 12.22
C LEU A 167 -8.07 -9.17 11.65
N ARG A 168 -7.19 -9.98 11.06
CA ARG A 168 -7.55 -11.32 10.59
C ARG A 168 -8.03 -12.22 11.73
N THR A 169 -7.31 -12.25 12.85
CA THR A 169 -7.71 -13.04 14.02
C THR A 169 -9.05 -12.57 14.59
N GLU A 170 -9.28 -11.26 14.65
CA GLU A 170 -10.54 -10.67 15.09
C GLU A 170 -11.72 -11.06 14.19
N VAL A 171 -11.56 -10.96 12.87
CA VAL A 171 -12.59 -11.39 11.90
C VAL A 171 -12.91 -12.87 12.07
N VAL A 172 -11.91 -13.72 12.27
CA VAL A 172 -12.13 -15.16 12.50
C VAL A 172 -12.89 -15.41 13.81
N HIS A 173 -12.59 -14.65 14.87
CA HIS A 173 -13.33 -14.73 16.13
C HIS A 173 -14.81 -14.36 15.93
N LEU A 174 -15.08 -13.22 15.28
CA LEU A 174 -16.43 -12.77 14.98
C LEU A 174 -17.21 -13.74 14.10
N ILE A 175 -16.55 -14.42 13.16
CA ILE A 175 -17.18 -15.46 12.36
C ILE A 175 -17.61 -16.64 13.24
N ARG A 176 -16.75 -17.07 14.18
CA ARG A 176 -17.08 -18.18 15.09
C ARG A 176 -18.24 -17.80 16.03
N ASP A 177 -18.24 -16.58 16.55
CA ASP A 177 -19.33 -16.09 17.41
C ASP A 177 -20.66 -16.05 16.65
N ASN A 178 -20.64 -15.54 15.40
CA ASN A 178 -21.84 -15.54 14.56
C ASN A 178 -22.33 -16.96 14.25
N GLN A 179 -21.43 -17.91 13.96
CA GLN A 179 -21.80 -19.31 13.75
C GLN A 179 -22.44 -19.93 15.00
N GLN A 180 -21.97 -19.56 16.20
CA GLN A 180 -22.59 -20.01 17.44
C GLN A 180 -24.00 -19.43 17.61
N LEU A 181 -24.17 -18.13 17.33
CA LEU A 181 -25.48 -17.48 17.37
C LEU A 181 -26.46 -18.08 16.35
N ASP A 182 -26.02 -18.36 15.12
CA ASP A 182 -26.81 -19.06 14.11
C ASP A 182 -27.25 -20.45 14.60
N GLY A 183 -26.37 -21.16 15.33
CA GLY A 183 -26.70 -22.42 15.99
C GLY A 183 -27.83 -22.27 17.02
N HIS A 184 -27.76 -21.23 17.86
CA HIS A 184 -28.81 -20.94 18.86
C HIS A 184 -30.14 -20.59 18.18
N VAL A 185 -30.11 -19.82 17.08
CA VAL A 185 -31.31 -19.50 16.29
C VAL A 185 -31.92 -20.77 15.69
N ASN A 186 -31.12 -21.66 15.10
CA ASN A 186 -31.60 -22.94 14.57
C ASN A 186 -32.23 -23.84 15.66
N GLU A 187 -31.67 -23.84 16.87
CA GLU A 187 -32.27 -24.56 18.00
C GLU A 187 -33.63 -23.99 18.37
N LEU A 188 -33.75 -22.66 18.43
CA LEU A 188 -35.01 -21.98 18.68
C LEU A 188 -36.03 -22.25 17.57
N ASP A 189 -35.63 -22.21 16.29
CA ASP A 189 -36.51 -22.51 15.16
C ASP A 189 -37.01 -23.95 15.21
N THR A 190 -36.16 -24.91 15.59
CA THR A 190 -36.57 -26.31 15.79
C THR A 190 -37.59 -26.42 16.93
N LYS A 191 -37.37 -25.72 18.04
CA LYS A 191 -38.32 -25.68 19.17
C LYS A 191 -39.64 -25.03 18.77
N ILE A 192 -39.62 -23.93 18.03
CA ILE A 192 -40.82 -23.27 17.51
C ILE A 192 -41.56 -24.22 16.57
N ALA A 193 -40.86 -24.89 15.64
CA ALA A 193 -41.47 -25.86 14.74
C ALA A 193 -42.15 -27.00 15.51
N LEU A 194 -41.52 -27.52 16.56
CA LEU A 194 -42.11 -28.53 17.44
C LEU A 194 -43.32 -27.99 18.20
N LEU A 195 -43.27 -26.76 18.72
CA LEU A 195 -44.40 -26.14 19.41
C LEU A 195 -45.58 -25.89 18.48
N VAL A 196 -45.33 -25.42 17.25
CA VAL A 196 -46.35 -25.24 16.22
C VAL A 196 -46.96 -26.59 15.87
N LYS A 197 -46.15 -27.63 15.70
CA LYS A 197 -46.62 -29.00 15.45
C LYS A 197 -47.48 -29.52 16.61
N ASN A 198 -47.03 -29.35 17.85
CA ASN A 198 -47.77 -29.75 19.05
C ASN A 198 -49.10 -29.00 19.17
N LYS A 199 -49.14 -27.72 18.80
CA LYS A 199 -50.38 -26.93 18.76
C LYS A 199 -51.35 -27.46 17.70
N ILE A 200 -50.88 -27.73 16.48
CA ILE A 200 -51.70 -28.31 15.41
C ILE A 200 -52.27 -29.66 15.84
N THR A 201 -51.45 -30.53 16.46
CA THR A 201 -51.91 -31.83 16.95
C THR A 201 -52.90 -31.72 18.09
N LEU A 202 -52.72 -30.76 19.01
CA LEU A 202 -53.66 -30.55 20.11
C LEU A 202 -54.99 -29.98 19.60
N ASP A 203 -54.94 -29.02 18.66
CA ASP A 203 -56.12 -28.49 18.00
C ASP A 203 -56.85 -29.59 17.20
N GLU A 204 -56.12 -30.56 16.62
CA GLU A 204 -56.71 -31.71 15.94
C GLU A 204 -57.34 -32.70 16.94
N VAL A 205 -56.65 -33.02 18.03
CA VAL A 205 -57.18 -33.87 19.13
C VAL A 205 -58.42 -33.24 19.78
N GLN A 206 -58.45 -31.92 19.93
CA GLN A 206 -59.61 -31.18 20.43
C GLN A 206 -60.75 -31.13 19.41
N ARG A 207 -60.45 -31.16 18.10
CA ARG A 207 -61.48 -31.38 17.07
C ARG A 207 -61.98 -32.82 17.02
N THR A 208 -61.15 -33.79 17.41
CA THR A 208 -61.51 -35.22 17.48
C THR A 208 -61.92 -35.69 18.87
N SER A 209 -62.18 -34.80 19.84
CA SER A 209 -62.69 -35.14 21.18
C SER A 209 -64.17 -35.58 21.17
N GLY A 210 -64.49 -36.47 20.22
CA GLY A 210 -65.59 -37.42 20.22
C GLY A 210 -65.16 -38.85 19.83
N GLY A 211 -63.86 -39.16 19.70
CA GLY A 211 -63.41 -40.49 19.31
C GLY A 211 -61.98 -40.81 19.71
N VAL A 212 -61.82 -41.90 20.46
CA VAL A 212 -60.56 -42.49 20.97
C VAL A 212 -59.57 -42.74 19.82
N VAL A 213 -58.34 -42.25 19.94
CA VAL A 213 -57.21 -42.69 19.12
C VAL A 213 -55.99 -42.98 19.99
N VAL A 214 -55.52 -44.22 19.86
CA VAL A 214 -54.37 -44.82 20.53
C VAL A 214 -53.08 -44.14 20.08
N LEU A 215 -52.26 -43.68 21.03
CA LEU A 215 -50.93 -43.12 20.78
C LEU A 215 -49.93 -44.25 20.54
N ASN A 216 -49.31 -44.29 19.36
CA ASN A 216 -48.03 -44.97 19.17
C ASN A 216 -47.05 -43.98 18.54
N LEU A 217 -46.13 -43.45 19.36
CA LEU A 217 -45.09 -42.55 18.92
C LEU A 217 -43.75 -43.31 18.92
N PRO A 218 -43.07 -43.49 17.77
CA PRO A 218 -41.72 -44.06 17.76
C PRO A 218 -40.73 -43.02 18.29
N LEU A 219 -39.90 -43.40 19.25
CA LEU A 219 -38.67 -42.67 19.59
C LEU A 219 -37.65 -42.83 18.44
N PRO A 220 -36.85 -41.81 18.10
CA PRO A 220 -35.71 -41.99 17.22
C PRO A 220 -34.57 -42.66 18.00
N ASN A 221 -34.17 -43.83 17.54
CA ASN A 221 -33.00 -44.56 18.02
C ASN A 221 -31.73 -43.80 17.63
N SER A 222 -30.89 -43.50 18.61
CA SER A 222 -29.45 -43.32 18.38
C SER A 222 -28.85 -44.68 18.05
N THR A 223 -28.63 -44.94 16.77
CA THR A 223 -27.60 -45.89 16.34
C THR A 223 -26.63 -45.12 15.47
N ALA A 224 -25.45 -44.88 16.04
CA ALA A 224 -24.26 -44.56 15.31
C ALA A 224 -24.00 -45.71 14.31
N ASP A 225 -24.25 -45.44 13.03
CA ASP A 225 -23.67 -46.23 11.94
C ASP A 225 -22.23 -45.73 11.73
N ASP A 226 -21.33 -46.24 12.56
CA ASP A 226 -19.90 -46.31 12.26
C ASP A 226 -19.66 -47.52 11.37
N GLN A 227 -19.87 -47.39 10.05
CA GLN A 227 -19.29 -48.29 9.05
C GLN A 227 -18.99 -47.52 7.75
N ASP A 228 -17.85 -47.84 7.15
CA ASP A 228 -17.34 -47.42 5.83
C ASP A 228 -16.61 -46.07 5.67
N PHE A 229 -15.41 -45.99 6.25
CA PHE A 229 -14.30 -45.19 5.71
C PHE A 229 -13.05 -46.02 5.34
N ASN A 230 -13.18 -47.35 5.20
CA ASN A 230 -12.05 -48.23 4.87
C ASN A 230 -11.98 -48.71 3.42
N ASN A 231 -12.74 -48.10 2.50
CA ASN A 231 -12.56 -48.33 1.06
C ASN A 231 -12.67 -47.02 0.27
N LEU A 232 -11.63 -46.19 0.35
CA LEU A 232 -11.40 -45.15 -0.64
C LEU A 232 -10.26 -45.61 -1.56
N PRO A 233 -10.45 -45.66 -2.89
CA PRO A 233 -9.36 -45.99 -3.81
C PRO A 233 -8.22 -44.99 -3.63
N PRO A 234 -6.95 -45.41 -3.83
CA PRO A 234 -5.81 -44.51 -3.71
C PRO A 234 -6.02 -43.35 -4.70
N PRO A 235 -5.78 -42.08 -4.29
CA PRO A 235 -5.90 -40.95 -5.21
C PRO A 235 -4.85 -41.12 -6.32
N LYS A 236 -5.32 -41.60 -7.48
CA LYS A 236 -4.52 -41.73 -8.69
C LYS A 236 -4.36 -40.36 -9.33
N ARG A 237 -3.08 -40.02 -9.54
CA ARG A 237 -2.50 -39.03 -10.45
C ARG A 237 -2.49 -37.58 -9.97
N SER A 238 -1.26 -37.08 -9.93
CA SER A 238 -0.86 -35.69 -9.82
C SER A 238 -1.66 -34.80 -10.76
N VAL A 239 -2.61 -34.07 -10.19
CA VAL A 239 -3.10 -32.85 -10.83
C VAL A 239 -1.87 -31.95 -10.98
N MET A 240 -1.53 -31.54 -12.19
CA MET A 240 -0.50 -30.52 -12.42
C MET A 240 -1.01 -29.20 -11.84
N VAL A 241 -0.75 -29.00 -10.55
CA VAL A 241 -1.06 -27.76 -9.85
C VAL A 241 -0.10 -26.69 -10.37
N THR A 242 -0.63 -25.68 -11.05
CA THR A 242 0.15 -24.53 -11.51
C THR A 242 0.81 -23.82 -10.31
N GLU A 243 2.00 -23.24 -10.49
CA GLU A 243 2.75 -22.57 -9.40
C GLU A 243 1.93 -21.51 -8.65
N LYS A 244 0.97 -20.86 -9.32
CA LYS A 244 0.01 -19.93 -8.70
C LYS A 244 -0.89 -20.64 -7.69
N VAL A 245 -1.44 -21.80 -8.04
CA VAL A 245 -2.31 -22.58 -7.15
C VAL A 245 -1.51 -23.17 -5.99
N LYS A 246 -0.24 -23.56 -6.21
CA LYS A 246 0.66 -23.96 -5.11
C LYS A 246 0.91 -22.79 -4.14
N LYS A 247 1.05 -21.56 -4.65
CA LYS A 247 1.22 -20.36 -3.81
C LYS A 247 -0.05 -20.02 -3.02
N VAL A 248 -1.22 -20.16 -3.63
CA VAL A 248 -2.52 -19.99 -2.96
C VAL A 248 -2.73 -21.07 -1.90
N GLY A 249 -2.46 -22.34 -2.22
CA GLY A 249 -2.54 -23.45 -1.29
C GLY A 249 -1.68 -23.25 -0.05
N LYS A 250 -0.44 -22.74 -0.21
CA LYS A 250 0.43 -22.36 0.92
C LYS A 250 -0.23 -21.31 1.82
N GLY A 251 -0.74 -20.23 1.23
CA GLY A 251 -1.43 -19.18 1.98
C GLY A 251 -2.68 -19.68 2.71
N VAL A 252 -3.45 -20.57 2.08
CA VAL A 252 -4.63 -21.21 2.68
C VAL A 252 -4.24 -22.11 3.84
N VAL A 253 -3.19 -22.93 3.71
CA VAL A 253 -2.72 -23.81 4.81
C VAL A 253 -2.28 -22.96 6.01
N LEU A 254 -1.44 -21.95 5.80
CA LEU A 254 -0.99 -21.05 6.88
C LEU A 254 -2.15 -20.28 7.53
N THR A 255 -3.14 -19.89 6.74
CA THR A 255 -4.39 -19.28 7.23
C THR A 255 -5.20 -20.24 8.11
N LEU A 256 -5.38 -21.49 7.63
CA LEU A 256 -6.24 -22.48 8.25
C LEU A 256 -5.69 -22.92 9.61
N PHE A 257 -4.36 -22.93 9.74
CA PHE A 257 -3.64 -23.23 10.99
C PHE A 257 -3.18 -21.96 11.73
N GLY A 258 -3.83 -20.82 11.49
CA GLY A 258 -3.68 -19.60 12.30
C GLY A 258 -2.25 -19.07 12.43
N TYR A 259 -1.40 -19.28 11.41
CA TYR A 259 0.04 -18.98 11.45
C TYR A 259 0.75 -19.52 12.72
N THR A 260 0.26 -20.62 13.29
CA THR A 260 0.81 -21.27 14.49
C THR A 260 0.83 -20.40 15.75
N GLN A 261 -0.12 -19.48 15.90
CA GLN A 261 -0.25 -18.64 17.11
C GLN A 261 -0.64 -19.45 18.36
N MET A 262 -1.34 -20.57 18.19
CA MET A 262 -1.79 -21.44 19.28
C MET A 262 -1.07 -22.80 19.26
N HIS A 263 -0.71 -23.31 20.44
CA HIS A 263 0.05 -24.57 20.59
C HIS A 263 -0.67 -25.80 19.99
N ARG A 264 -2.02 -25.75 19.92
CA ARG A 264 -2.85 -26.78 19.28
C ARG A 264 -2.75 -26.73 17.75
N GLU A 265 -2.69 -25.55 17.17
CA GLU A 265 -2.56 -25.35 15.72
C GLU A 265 -1.14 -25.66 15.24
N GLU A 266 -0.13 -25.29 16.04
CA GLU A 266 1.27 -25.68 15.82
C GLU A 266 1.43 -27.21 15.79
N PHE A 267 0.83 -27.92 16.74
CA PHE A 267 0.83 -29.39 16.76
C PHE A 267 0.17 -30.01 15.51
N LEU A 268 -0.98 -29.48 15.10
CA LEU A 268 -1.70 -29.98 13.92
C LEU A 268 -0.95 -29.68 12.62
N LEU A 269 -0.29 -28.52 12.53
CA LEU A 269 0.56 -28.18 11.39
C LEU A 269 1.78 -29.10 11.31
N LEU A 270 2.40 -29.43 12.44
CA LEU A 270 3.49 -30.39 12.50
C LEU A 270 3.04 -31.80 12.08
N LYS A 271 1.84 -32.23 12.49
CA LYS A 271 1.25 -33.49 12.00
C LYS A 271 0.96 -33.45 10.50
N LEU A 272 0.52 -32.31 9.98
CA LEU A 272 0.34 -32.13 8.54
C LEU A 272 1.67 -32.24 7.79
N PHE A 273 2.75 -31.62 8.28
CA PHE A 273 4.08 -31.76 7.70
C PHE A 273 4.55 -33.20 7.73
N GLN A 274 4.39 -33.89 8.86
CA GLN A 274 4.72 -35.32 8.97
C GLN A 274 3.96 -36.12 7.90
N ARG A 275 2.65 -35.93 7.76
CA ARG A 275 1.86 -36.65 6.76
C ARG A 275 2.24 -36.27 5.32
N SER A 276 2.51 -35.00 5.06
CA SER A 276 2.93 -34.49 3.75
C SER A 276 4.30 -35.01 3.35
N ILE A 277 5.24 -35.12 4.28
CA ILE A 277 6.56 -35.70 4.05
C ILE A 277 6.41 -37.18 3.70
N HIS A 278 5.62 -37.94 4.47
CA HIS A 278 5.39 -39.37 4.17
C HIS A 278 4.76 -39.60 2.81
N GLU A 279 3.78 -38.79 2.42
CA GLU A 279 3.11 -38.92 1.12
C GLU A 279 4.05 -38.53 -0.05
N GLU A 280 4.84 -37.47 0.10
CA GLU A 280 5.78 -37.05 -0.94
C GLU A 280 7.00 -37.98 -1.04
N LEU A 281 7.52 -38.51 0.08
CA LEU A 281 8.64 -39.48 0.06
C LEU A 281 8.23 -40.85 -0.45
N ALA A 282 6.96 -41.25 -0.30
CA ALA A 282 6.47 -42.53 -0.81
C ALA A 282 6.62 -42.67 -2.34
N GLY A 283 6.71 -41.53 -3.05
CA GLY A 283 6.94 -41.49 -4.50
C GLY A 283 8.40 -41.37 -4.94
N VAL A 284 9.36 -41.19 -4.00
CA VAL A 284 10.77 -40.95 -4.34
C VAL A 284 11.55 -42.26 -4.30
N VAL A 285 12.17 -42.61 -5.43
CA VAL A 285 12.92 -43.88 -5.57
C VAL A 285 14.42 -43.67 -5.33
N SER A 286 14.93 -42.45 -5.42
CA SER A 286 16.37 -42.15 -5.29
C SER A 286 16.70 -40.88 -4.49
N LEU A 287 17.84 -40.89 -3.80
CA LEU A 287 18.33 -39.74 -3.03
C LEU A 287 18.63 -38.51 -3.91
N SER A 288 19.05 -38.72 -5.16
CA SER A 288 19.29 -37.61 -6.11
C SER A 288 17.99 -36.88 -6.48
N GLU A 289 16.89 -37.63 -6.60
CA GLU A 289 15.56 -37.07 -6.86
C GLU A 289 15.02 -36.32 -5.63
N PHE A 290 15.40 -36.74 -4.43
CA PHE A 290 15.13 -36.00 -3.20
C PHE A 290 15.89 -34.66 -3.11
N ILE A 291 17.17 -34.62 -3.50
CA ILE A 291 17.98 -33.39 -3.40
C ILE A 291 17.60 -32.37 -4.49
N MET A 292 17.29 -32.84 -5.71
CA MET A 292 16.92 -31.97 -6.84
C MET A 292 15.40 -31.68 -6.91
N GLY A 293 14.59 -32.41 -6.16
CA GLY A 293 13.14 -32.35 -6.24
C GLY A 293 12.54 -31.08 -5.63
N LYS A 294 11.51 -30.54 -6.28
CA LYS A 294 10.72 -29.41 -5.77
C LYS A 294 9.56 -29.91 -4.92
N PHE A 295 9.87 -30.34 -3.71
CA PHE A 295 8.88 -30.82 -2.73
C PHE A 295 8.02 -29.67 -2.19
N THR A 296 6.72 -29.92 -1.99
CA THR A 296 5.83 -28.88 -1.46
C THR A 296 6.01 -28.73 0.04
N PHE A 297 6.30 -29.84 0.74
CA PHE A 297 6.56 -29.81 2.19
C PHE A 297 7.78 -28.94 2.53
N ILE A 298 8.87 -28.98 1.73
CA ILE A 298 10.07 -28.16 1.96
C ILE A 298 9.71 -26.67 1.90
N ASN A 299 8.88 -26.29 0.93
CA ASN A 299 8.45 -24.90 0.79
C ASN A 299 7.56 -24.43 1.96
N LEU A 300 6.65 -25.30 2.41
CA LEU A 300 5.80 -25.04 3.58
C LEU A 300 6.63 -24.94 4.87
N LEU A 301 7.60 -25.85 5.04
CA LEU A 301 8.52 -25.86 6.18
C LEU A 301 9.43 -24.64 6.19
N MET A 302 9.97 -24.24 5.03
CA MET A 302 10.74 -23.00 4.87
C MET A 302 9.92 -21.74 5.11
N GLN A 303 8.59 -21.81 5.02
CA GLN A 303 7.72 -20.69 5.34
C GLN A 303 7.37 -20.67 6.84
N TYR A 304 7.17 -21.84 7.44
CA TYR A 304 7.06 -21.99 8.89
C TYR A 304 8.34 -21.51 9.61
N GLY A 305 9.53 -21.90 9.14
CA GLY A 305 10.81 -21.45 9.69
C GLY A 305 11.10 -19.96 9.52
N ARG A 306 10.32 -19.24 8.69
CA ARG A 306 10.36 -17.77 8.58
C ARG A 306 9.46 -17.07 9.61
N GLY A 307 8.80 -17.81 10.50
CA GLY A 307 7.99 -17.28 11.58
C GLY A 307 8.79 -16.40 12.55
N ALA A 308 8.09 -15.51 13.26
CA ALA A 308 8.73 -14.53 14.14
C ALA A 308 9.43 -15.17 15.36
N LYS A 309 9.03 -16.37 15.77
CA LYS A 309 9.62 -17.12 16.89
C LYS A 309 10.93 -17.77 16.46
N GLU A 310 10.90 -18.45 15.32
CA GLU A 310 12.00 -19.19 14.70
C GLU A 310 13.08 -18.23 14.21
N HIS A 311 12.70 -17.10 13.62
CA HIS A 311 13.64 -16.06 13.19
C HIS A 311 14.39 -15.47 14.39
N ARG A 312 13.72 -15.19 15.52
CA ARG A 312 14.38 -14.70 16.74
C ARG A 312 15.38 -15.72 17.27
N TYR A 313 14.99 -16.99 17.36
CA TYR A 313 15.89 -18.07 17.76
C TYR A 313 17.12 -18.18 16.85
N LEU A 314 16.90 -18.14 15.53
CA LEU A 314 17.98 -18.22 14.55
C LEU A 314 18.91 -17.00 14.63
N LYS A 315 18.36 -15.81 14.85
CA LYS A 315 19.12 -14.56 15.04
C LYS A 315 19.94 -14.60 16.33
N ASP A 316 19.41 -15.12 17.41
CA ASP A 316 20.14 -15.23 18.68
C ASP A 316 21.28 -16.26 18.57
N LEU A 317 21.02 -17.40 17.91
CA LEU A 317 21.99 -18.47 17.71
C LEU A 317 23.13 -18.07 16.76
N LEU A 318 22.80 -17.53 15.59
CA LEU A 318 23.79 -17.13 14.58
C LEU A 318 24.36 -15.73 14.82
N GLY A 319 23.67 -14.89 15.59
CA GLY A 319 24.10 -13.51 15.87
C GLY A 319 25.44 -13.46 16.59
N SER A 320 25.70 -14.37 17.53
CA SER A 320 27.00 -14.47 18.20
C SER A 320 28.13 -14.78 17.21
N VAL A 321 27.90 -15.75 16.31
CA VAL A 321 28.91 -16.22 15.33
C VAL A 321 29.16 -15.17 14.25
N ILE A 322 28.10 -14.51 13.77
CA ILE A 322 28.21 -13.47 12.74
C ILE A 322 28.96 -12.25 13.30
N ASN A 323 28.69 -11.86 14.55
CA ASN A 323 29.36 -10.73 15.18
C ASN A 323 30.86 -10.99 15.43
N GLU A 324 31.25 -12.23 15.74
CA GLU A 324 32.66 -12.62 15.86
C GLU A 324 33.38 -12.56 14.49
N THR A 325 32.73 -12.98 13.41
CA THR A 325 33.33 -12.90 12.06
C THR A 325 33.43 -11.47 11.52
N HIS A 326 32.69 -10.52 12.08
CA HIS A 326 32.71 -9.11 11.67
C HIS A 326 33.87 -8.31 12.30
N PHE A 327 34.66 -8.95 13.19
CA PHE A 327 35.81 -8.37 13.90
C PHE A 327 37.19 -8.97 13.52
N CYS A 328 37.25 -9.79 12.46
CA CYS A 328 38.50 -10.21 11.80
C CYS A 328 38.58 -9.62 10.38
#